data_AF-A0A0D2NDK0-F1
#
_entry.id   AF-A0A0D2NDK0-F1
#
_cell.length_a   1.000
_cell.length_b   1.000
_cell.length_c   1.000
_cell.angle_alpha   90.00
_cell.angle_beta   90.00
_cell.angle_gamma   90.00
#
_symmetry.space_group_name_H-M   'P 1'
#
loop_
_entity.id
_entity.type
_entity.pdbx_description
1 polymer ?
#
loop_
_entity_poly.entity_id
_entity_poly.type
_entity_poly.pdbx_seq_one_letter_code
_entity_poly.pdbx_strand_id
1 'polypeptide(L)'
;MGYAGYVSAKYPPPKPTEVEAAVQAVKSEQALDVIGKLLYNAAISPREEKFRRIKLTNAKIRESIVEAHGALDALRALGWVDDPESSEYLVVQPGLYFSMKEVRVVEAAKEKLRKDARGSNKNLAGMVSVQA
;
A
#
# COMPACT_ATOMS: atom_id res chain seq x y z
N MET A 1 20.82 4.95 45.90
CA MET A 1 20.69 5.96 44.82
C MET A 1 20.24 5.22 43.56
N GLY A 2 18.93 4.99 43.42
CA GLY A 2 18.37 4.21 42.31
C GLY A 2 17.90 5.14 41.22
N TYR A 3 18.56 5.11 40.06
CA TYR A 3 18.05 5.76 38.86
C TYR A 3 16.97 4.86 38.26
N ALA A 4 15.71 5.21 38.53
CA ALA A 4 14.54 4.54 37.98
C ALA A 4 14.39 4.88 36.49
N GLY A 5 14.02 3.86 35.73
CA GLY A 5 14.08 3.82 34.27
C GLY A 5 13.33 4.95 33.56
N TYR A 6 14.02 5.54 32.59
CA TYR A 6 13.36 6.15 31.45
C TYR A 6 12.76 5.02 30.61
N VAL A 7 11.51 4.67 30.87
CA VAL A 7 10.71 3.90 29.92
C VAL A 7 10.32 4.87 28.83
N SER A 8 10.94 4.74 27.66
CA SER A 8 10.60 5.49 26.44
C SER A 8 9.09 5.46 26.25
N ALA A 9 8.44 6.61 26.38
CA ALA A 9 7.01 6.76 26.19
C ALA A 9 6.68 6.29 24.76
N LYS A 10 6.01 5.15 24.65
CA LYS A 10 5.44 4.68 23.39
C LYS A 10 4.37 5.69 22.99
N TYR A 11 4.76 6.65 22.14
CA TYR A 11 3.79 7.53 21.49
C TYR A 11 2.70 6.65 20.87
N PRO A 12 1.41 6.94 21.09
CA PRO A 12 0.35 6.24 20.38
C PRO A 12 0.64 6.36 18.89
N PRO A 13 0.43 5.28 18.10
CA PRO A 13 0.69 5.34 16.67
C PRO A 13 -0.06 6.55 16.11
N PRO A 14 0.62 7.42 15.34
CA PRO A 14 -0.06 8.53 14.70
C PRO A 14 -1.28 8.00 13.96
N LYS A 15 -2.40 8.72 14.01
CA LYS A 15 -3.61 8.34 13.28
C LYS A 15 -3.18 8.01 11.85
N PRO A 16 -3.57 6.85 11.29
CA PRO A 16 -3.13 6.45 9.97
C PRO A 16 -3.49 7.59 9.01
N THR A 17 -2.48 8.09 8.32
CA THR A 17 -2.67 9.07 7.25
C THR A 17 -3.68 8.50 6.25
N GLU A 18 -4.42 9.36 5.56
CA GLU A 18 -5.46 8.92 4.59
C GLU A 18 -4.88 7.91 3.57
N VAL A 19 -3.60 8.09 3.24
CA VAL A 19 -2.78 7.17 2.44
C VAL A 19 -2.63 5.79 3.07
N GLU A 20 -2.24 5.71 4.35
CA GLU A 20 -2.08 4.44 5.06
C GLU A 20 -3.41 3.69 5.18
N ALA A 21 -4.51 4.41 5.43
CA ALA A 21 -5.84 3.80 5.49
C ALA A 21 -6.29 3.25 4.12
N ALA A 22 -6.07 4.02 3.05
CA ALA A 22 -6.41 3.60 1.69
C ALA A 22 -5.58 2.38 1.24
N VAL A 23 -4.27 2.37 1.52
CA VAL A 23 -3.40 1.23 1.21
C VAL A 23 -3.78 0.00 2.04
N GLN A 24 -4.16 0.17 3.31
CA GLN A 24 -4.64 -0.95 4.15
C GLN A 24 -6.00 -1.52 3.70
N ALA A 25 -6.81 -0.75 2.96
CA ALA A 25 -8.06 -1.24 2.40
C ALA A 25 -7.85 -2.28 1.28
N VAL A 26 -6.65 -2.30 0.68
CA VAL A 26 -6.30 -3.26 -0.38
C VAL A 26 -6.09 -4.65 0.21
N LYS A 27 -6.99 -5.57 -0.12
CA LYS A 27 -6.96 -6.97 0.36
C LYS A 27 -6.20 -7.93 -0.55
N SER A 28 -5.59 -7.45 -1.62
CA SER A 28 -4.83 -8.26 -2.58
C SER A 28 -3.33 -8.05 -2.44
N GLU A 29 -2.60 -9.13 -2.16
CA GLU A 29 -1.13 -9.09 -2.09
C GLU A 29 -0.51 -8.74 -3.44
N GLN A 30 -1.09 -9.23 -4.54
CA GLN A 30 -0.61 -8.95 -5.89
C GLN A 30 -0.78 -7.46 -6.24
N ALA A 31 -1.91 -6.87 -5.84
CA ALA A 31 -2.17 -5.44 -6.02
C ALA A 31 -1.13 -4.58 -5.27
N LEU A 32 -0.89 -4.89 -4.00
CA LEU A 32 0.10 -4.19 -3.18
C LEU A 32 1.53 -4.33 -3.75
N ASP A 33 1.88 -5.49 -4.30
CA ASP A 33 3.17 -5.71 -4.95
C ASP A 33 3.36 -4.83 -6.19
N VAL A 34 2.30 -4.71 -7.01
CA VAL A 34 2.31 -3.86 -8.21
C VAL A 34 2.38 -2.38 -7.82
N ILE A 35 1.56 -1.93 -6.85
CA ILE A 35 1.60 -0.55 -6.34
C ILE A 35 3.00 -0.21 -5.81
N GLY A 36 3.59 -1.11 -5.01
CA GLY A 36 4.94 -0.92 -4.46
C GLY A 36 6.01 -0.76 -5.54
N LYS A 37 5.95 -1.58 -6.60
CA LYS A 37 6.87 -1.47 -7.75
C LYS A 37 6.70 -0.17 -8.51
N LEU A 38 5.47 0.28 -8.72
CA LEU A 38 5.17 1.53 -9.42
C LEU A 38 5.71 2.72 -8.64
N LEU A 39 5.45 2.78 -7.32
CA LEU A 39 5.99 3.81 -6.44
C LEU A 39 7.51 3.77 -6.37
N TYR A 40 8.12 2.58 -6.25
CA TYR A 40 9.58 2.44 -6.21
C TYR A 40 10.23 2.99 -7.48
N ASN A 41 9.72 2.62 -8.65
CA ASN A 41 10.25 3.12 -9.93
C ASN A 41 10.08 4.64 -10.05
N ALA A 42 8.94 5.17 -9.61
CA ALA A 42 8.68 6.61 -9.63
C ALA A 42 9.53 7.39 -8.60
N ALA A 43 9.89 6.77 -7.48
CA ALA A 43 10.75 7.35 -6.44
C ALA A 43 12.24 7.31 -6.82
N ILE A 44 12.71 6.22 -7.43
CA ILE A 44 14.11 6.06 -7.86
C ILE A 44 14.41 6.88 -9.12
N SER A 45 13.49 6.87 -10.08
CA SER A 45 13.63 7.56 -11.37
C SER A 45 12.55 8.63 -11.56
N PRO A 46 12.54 9.70 -10.73
CA PRO A 46 11.51 10.74 -10.79
C PRO A 46 11.55 11.59 -12.07
N ARG A 47 12.65 11.53 -12.82
CA ARG A 47 12.84 12.27 -14.08
C ARG A 47 12.30 11.50 -15.30
N GLU A 48 12.02 10.22 -15.16
CA GLU A 48 11.54 9.40 -16.27
C GLU A 48 10.01 9.44 -16.33
N GLU A 49 9.46 10.10 -17.33
CA GLU A 49 8.01 10.29 -17.51
C GLU A 49 7.25 8.96 -17.63
N LYS A 50 7.90 7.92 -18.17
CA LYS A 50 7.32 6.57 -18.28
C LYS A 50 6.96 5.96 -16.92
N PHE A 51 7.64 6.35 -15.84
CA PHE A 51 7.35 5.87 -14.49
C PHE A 51 6.36 6.77 -13.74
N ARG A 52 6.03 7.93 -14.30
CA ARG A 52 5.03 8.87 -13.80
C ARG A 52 3.67 8.72 -14.49
N ARG A 53 3.56 7.77 -15.42
CA ARG A 53 2.34 7.47 -16.16
C ARG A 53 2.05 5.97 -16.13
N ILE A 54 0.90 5.60 -15.61
CA ILE A 54 0.39 4.22 -15.57
C ILE A 54 -0.72 4.11 -16.62
N LYS A 55 -0.65 3.06 -17.45
CA LYS A 55 -1.70 2.72 -18.41
C LYS A 55 -2.62 1.67 -17.78
N LEU A 56 -3.87 2.04 -17.49
CA LEU A 56 -4.87 1.16 -16.88
C LEU A 56 -5.35 0.05 -17.83
N THR A 57 -5.12 0.20 -19.14
CA THR A 57 -5.54 -0.80 -20.12
C THR A 57 -4.60 -2.01 -20.22
N ASN A 58 -3.41 -1.97 -19.60
CA ASN A 58 -2.52 -3.12 -19.61
C ASN A 58 -3.17 -4.25 -18.81
N ALA A 59 -3.28 -5.45 -19.39
CA ALA A 59 -3.96 -6.59 -18.78
C ALA A 59 -3.52 -6.84 -17.33
N LYS A 60 -2.21 -6.74 -17.06
CA LYS A 60 -1.66 -6.93 -15.71
C LYS A 60 -2.05 -5.82 -14.74
N ILE A 61 -2.07 -4.56 -15.20
CA ILE A 61 -2.48 -3.42 -14.37
C ILE A 61 -4.00 -3.46 -14.13
N ARG A 62 -4.78 -3.81 -15.15
CA ARG A 62 -6.23 -3.96 -15.01
C ARG A 62 -6.57 -5.00 -13.96
N GLU A 63 -6.01 -6.20 -14.05
CA GLU A 63 -6.24 -7.28 -13.09
C GLU A 63 -5.78 -6.92 -11.68
N SER A 64 -4.59 -6.34 -11.54
CA SER A 64 -4.00 -6.06 -10.22
C SER A 64 -4.45 -4.75 -9.58
N ILE A 65 -4.93 -3.77 -10.34
CA ILE A 65 -5.29 -2.42 -9.84
C ILE A 65 -6.78 -2.12 -10.05
N VAL A 66 -7.31 -2.37 -11.25
CA VAL A 66 -8.71 -2.02 -11.57
C VAL A 66 -9.69 -3.04 -10.97
N GLU A 67 -9.37 -4.32 -11.05
CA GLU A 67 -10.20 -5.40 -10.48
C GLU A 67 -9.96 -5.58 -8.98
N ALA A 68 -8.82 -5.11 -8.47
CA ALA A 68 -8.51 -5.19 -7.05
C ALA A 68 -9.24 -4.11 -6.24
N HIS A 69 -10.15 -4.54 -5.37
CA HIS A 69 -10.91 -3.65 -4.50
C HIS A 69 -10.01 -2.74 -3.65
N GLY A 70 -10.18 -1.42 -3.81
CA GLY A 70 -9.45 -0.39 -3.07
C GLY A 70 -8.07 -0.02 -3.63
N ALA A 71 -7.57 -0.70 -4.68
CA ALA A 71 -6.25 -0.40 -5.23
C ALA A 71 -6.20 0.93 -6.01
N LEU A 72 -7.28 1.27 -6.73
CA LEU A 72 -7.42 2.59 -7.37
C LEU A 72 -7.49 3.72 -6.34
N ASP A 73 -8.27 3.53 -5.27
CA ASP A 73 -8.37 4.51 -4.18
C ASP A 73 -7.04 4.70 -3.46
N ALA A 74 -6.27 3.62 -3.27
CA ALA A 74 -4.92 3.69 -2.72
C ALA A 74 -3.99 4.51 -3.62
N LEU A 75 -4.01 4.30 -4.95
CA LEU A 75 -3.20 5.10 -5.89
C LEU A 75 -3.62 6.58 -5.87
N ARG A 76 -4.92 6.87 -5.84
CA ARG A 76 -5.43 8.24 -5.75
C ARG A 76 -5.01 8.92 -4.45
N ALA A 77 -5.13 8.22 -3.32
CA ALA A 77 -4.68 8.71 -2.02
C ALA A 77 -3.16 8.96 -1.99
N LEU A 78 -2.38 8.12 -2.68
CA LEU A 78 -0.94 8.32 -2.82
C LEU A 78 -0.57 9.57 -3.63
N GLY A 79 -1.48 10.10 -4.44
CA GLY A 79 -1.25 11.31 -5.26
C GLY A 79 -1.21 11.06 -6.76
N TRP A 80 -1.66 9.89 -7.22
CA TRP A 80 -1.93 9.66 -8.64
C TRP A 80 -3.28 10.26 -9.03
N VAL A 81 -3.33 10.91 -10.18
CA VAL A 81 -4.56 11.52 -10.71
C VAL A 81 -4.88 10.96 -12.08
N ASP A 82 -6.16 10.89 -12.41
CA ASP A 82 -6.61 10.55 -13.75
C ASP A 82 -6.11 11.60 -14.75
N ASP A 83 -5.59 11.14 -15.89
CA ASP A 83 -5.08 12.01 -16.94
C ASP A 83 -6.26 12.76 -17.61
N PRO A 84 -6.18 14.10 -17.75
CA PRO A 84 -7.29 14.91 -18.25
C PRO A 84 -7.60 14.66 -19.72
N GLU A 85 -6.65 14.14 -20.50
CA GLU A 85 -6.82 13.84 -21.92
C GLU A 85 -7.24 12.37 -22.14
N SER A 86 -7.00 11.49 -21.17
CA SER A 86 -7.31 10.08 -21.29
C SER A 86 -7.56 9.44 -19.93
N SER A 87 -8.82 9.19 -19.58
CA SER A 87 -9.25 8.48 -18.37
C SER A 87 -8.74 7.04 -18.24
N GLU A 88 -8.03 6.54 -19.25
CA GLU A 88 -7.33 5.26 -19.27
C GLU A 88 -5.90 5.33 -18.70
N TYR A 89 -5.42 6.52 -18.34
CA TYR A 89 -4.11 6.71 -17.73
C TYR A 89 -4.23 7.38 -16.38
N LEU A 90 -3.41 6.92 -15.43
CA LEU A 90 -3.10 7.67 -14.22
C LEU A 90 -1.74 8.31 -14.35
N VAL A 91 -1.64 9.57 -13.96
CA VAL A 91 -0.41 10.35 -13.98
C VAL A 91 -0.11 10.93 -12.61
N VAL A 92 1.18 11.10 -12.33
CA VAL A 92 1.64 11.86 -11.18
C VAL A 92 1.64 13.33 -11.54
N GLN A 93 1.06 14.18 -10.68
CA GLN A 93 1.07 15.62 -10.94
C GLN A 93 2.51 16.15 -11.08
N PRO A 94 2.75 17.08 -12.02
CA PRO A 94 4.06 17.70 -12.17
C PRO A 94 4.44 18.45 -10.88
N GLY A 95 5.65 18.19 -10.37
CA GLY A 95 6.13 18.74 -9.10
C GLY A 95 5.90 17.83 -7.88
N LEU A 96 5.11 16.76 -8.02
CA LEU A 96 4.98 15.73 -6.98
C LEU A 96 6.06 14.66 -7.18
N TYR A 97 6.75 14.35 -6.09
CA TYR A 97 7.83 13.36 -6.06
C TYR A 97 7.54 12.37 -4.94
N PHE A 98 7.60 11.09 -5.26
CA PHE A 98 7.46 10.05 -4.27
C PHE A 98 8.79 9.80 -3.57
N SER A 99 8.72 9.50 -2.28
CA SER A 99 9.86 9.09 -1.49
C SER A 99 9.77 7.61 -1.10
N MET A 100 10.87 7.07 -0.57
CA MET A 100 10.87 5.71 -0.01
C MET A 100 9.95 5.56 1.21
N LYS A 101 9.44 6.65 1.80
CA LYS A 101 8.44 6.56 2.88
C LYS A 101 7.14 5.95 2.37
N GLU A 102 6.65 6.40 1.23
CA GLU A 102 5.43 5.89 0.60
C GLU A 102 5.58 4.42 0.20
N VAL A 103 6.75 4.04 -0.31
CA VAL A 103 7.08 2.63 -0.61
C VAL A 103 6.99 1.78 0.66
N ARG A 104 7.57 2.24 1.78
CA ARG A 104 7.52 1.53 3.07
C ARG A 104 6.10 1.39 3.63
N VAL A 105 5.23 2.38 3.39
CA VAL A 105 3.81 2.28 3.79
C VAL A 105 3.14 1.10 3.08
N VAL A 106 3.38 0.94 1.77
CA VAL A 106 2.84 -0.18 0.99
C VAL A 106 3.43 -1.51 1.42
N GLU A 107 4.74 -1.58 1.69
CA GLU A 107 5.37 -2.79 2.20
C GLU A 107 4.85 -3.19 3.59
N ALA A 108 4.65 -2.21 4.49
CA ALA A 108 4.08 -2.46 5.81
C ALA A 108 2.64 -3.00 5.72
N ALA A 109 1.82 -2.45 4.81
CA ALA A 109 0.47 -2.96 4.56
C ALA A 109 0.49 -4.38 4.00
N LYS A 110 1.43 -4.69 3.10
CA LYS A 110 1.63 -6.05 2.55
C LYS A 110 2.02 -7.05 3.65
N GLU A 111 2.97 -6.68 4.51
CA GLU A 111 3.39 -7.52 5.63
C GLU A 111 2.23 -7.77 6.61
N LYS A 112 1.46 -6.73 6.92
CA LYS A 112 0.26 -6.83 7.77
C LYS A 112 -0.77 -7.77 7.16
N LEU A 113 -1.11 -7.61 5.88
CA LEU A 113 -2.04 -8.49 5.17
C LEU A 113 -1.58 -9.96 5.21
N ARG A 114 -0.28 -10.20 5.00
CA ARG A 114 0.30 -11.54 5.07
C ARG A 114 0.28 -12.12 6.49
N LYS A 115 0.48 -11.29 7.51
CA LYS A 115 0.39 -11.68 8.92
C LYS A 115 -1.05 -12.02 9.31
N ASP A 116 -2.02 -11.23 8.86
CA ASP A 116 -3.45 -11.47 9.11
C ASP A 116 -3.93 -12.75 8.41
N ALA A 117 -3.48 -13.00 7.17
CA ALA A 117 -3.75 -14.26 6.48
C ALA A 117 -3.20 -15.48 7.24
N ARG A 118 -2.01 -15.37 7.84
CA ARG A 118 -1.41 -16.42 8.68
C ARG A 118 -2.09 -16.55 10.04
N GLY A 119 -2.52 -15.44 10.63
CA GLY A 119 -3.21 -15.39 11.92
C GLY A 119 -4.61 -15.98 11.88
N SER A 120 -5.40 -15.65 10.85
CA SER A 120 -6.73 -16.23 10.63
C SER A 120 -6.69 -17.75 10.49
N ASN A 121 -5.67 -18.29 9.83
CA ASN A 121 -5.54 -19.74 9.64
C ASN A 121 -5.25 -20.48 10.98
N LYS A 122 -4.54 -19.84 11.91
CA LYS A 122 -4.29 -20.41 13.25
C LYS A 122 -5.53 -20.46 14.14
N ASN A 123 -6.42 -19.47 14.03
CA ASN A 123 -7.63 -19.40 14.85
C ASN A 123 -8.70 -20.42 14.41
N LEU A 124 -8.79 -20.74 13.11
CA LEU A 124 -9.68 -21.82 12.63
C LEU A 124 -9.18 -23.21 13.08
N ALA A 125 -7.87 -23.47 13.02
CA ALA A 125 -7.33 -24.76 13.43
C ALA A 125 -7.54 -25.05 14.93
N GLY A 126 -7.58 -24.01 15.78
CA GLY A 126 -7.85 -24.16 17.22
C GLY A 126 -9.30 -24.47 17.58
N MET A 127 -10.28 -24.11 16.75
CA MET A 127 -11.71 -24.39 17.00
C MET A 127 -12.12 -25.81 16.59
N VAL A 128 -11.43 -26.42 15.61
CA VAL A 128 -11.78 -27.78 15.14
C VAL A 128 -11.31 -28.88 16.10
N SER A 129 -10.33 -28.61 16.97
CA SER A 129 -9.79 -29.62 17.89
C SER A 129 -10.48 -29.70 19.26
N VAL A 130 -11.60 -28.98 19.49
CA VAL A 130 -12.32 -28.99 20.79
C VAL A 130 -13.62 -29.81 20.75
N GLN A 131 -13.93 -30.46 19.62
CA GLN A 131 -15.04 -31.42 19.52
C GLN A 131 -14.53 -32.80 19.09
N ALA A 132 -13.95 -33.54 20.03
CA ALA A 132 -13.82 -34.99 19.96
C ALA A 132 -13.69 -35.56 21.38
#